data_AF-A0A2W6E706-F1
#
_entry.id   AF-A0A2W6E706-F1
#
_cell.length_a   1.000
_cell.length_b   1.000
_cell.length_c   1.000
_cell.angle_alpha   90.00
_cell.angle_beta   90.00
_cell.angle_gamma   90.00
#
_symmetry.space_group_name_H-M   'P 1'
#
loop_
_entity.id
_entity.type
_entity.pdbx_description
1 polymer ?
#
loop_
_entity_poly.entity_id
_entity_poly.type
_entity_poly.pdbx_seq_one_letter_code
_entity_poly.pdbx_strand_id
1 'polypeptide(L)' 'MEWSSGEARGWGTAHPGYWLPLDISRPRKNTLLILDVGGRAKPAFSPDDPDEVLAILQQTGLGNDQIWRVAVGLR' A
#
# COMPACT_ATOMS: atom_id res chain seq x y z
N MET A 1 6.30 -9.31 10.12
CA MET A 1 6.11 -9.81 8.74
C MET A 1 6.94 -8.93 7.83
N GLU A 2 8.06 -9.44 7.36
CA GLU A 2 9.02 -8.64 6.62
C GLU A 2 8.50 -8.40 5.20
N TRP A 3 8.18 -7.15 4.89
CA TRP A 3 7.82 -6.69 3.54
C TRP A 3 9.03 -6.69 2.57
N SER A 4 10.15 -7.26 3.01
CA SER A 4 11.52 -7.16 2.48
C SER A 4 11.77 -7.89 1.16
N SER A 5 10.74 -8.39 0.47
CA SER A 5 10.92 -8.99 -0.87
C SER A 5 9.80 -8.63 -1.86
N GLY A 6 8.96 -7.66 -1.50
CA GLY A 6 7.84 -7.23 -2.33
C GLY A 6 8.24 -6.38 -3.54
N GLU A 7 9.45 -5.79 -3.56
CA GLU A 7 9.89 -4.85 -4.62
C GLU A 7 9.85 -5.46 -6.03
N ALA A 8 10.16 -6.75 -6.20
CA ALA A 8 10.08 -7.42 -7.50
C ALA A 8 8.67 -7.85 -7.91
N ARG A 9 7.66 -7.69 -7.03
CA ARG A 9 6.28 -8.08 -7.31
C ARG A 9 5.51 -6.86 -7.81
N GLY A 10 5.51 -6.70 -9.12
CA GLY A 10 4.69 -5.72 -9.82
C GLY A 10 3.19 -6.02 -9.73
N TRP A 11 2.78 -7.28 -9.53
CA TRP A 11 1.38 -7.71 -9.48
C TRP A 11 1.14 -8.68 -8.33
N GLY A 12 0.07 -8.44 -7.55
CA GLY A 12 -0.43 -9.39 -6.57
C GLY A 12 0.52 -9.66 -5.39
N THR A 13 -0.04 -9.75 -4.21
CA THR A 13 0.63 -10.41 -3.09
C THR A 13 0.35 -11.91 -3.13
N ALA A 14 1.22 -12.75 -2.56
CA ALA A 14 0.87 -14.15 -2.29
C ALA A 14 -0.21 -14.29 -1.21
N HIS A 15 -0.61 -13.17 -0.58
CA HIS A 15 -1.56 -13.13 0.52
C HIS A 15 -2.96 -12.75 0.00
N PRO A 16 -3.96 -13.65 0.04
CA PRO A 16 -5.29 -13.38 -0.51
C PRO A 16 -6.02 -12.21 0.18
N GLY A 17 -5.55 -11.79 1.36
CA GLY A 17 -6.08 -10.65 2.11
C GLY A 17 -5.61 -9.26 1.66
N TYR A 18 -4.67 -9.15 0.71
CA TYR A 18 -4.31 -7.84 0.12
C TYR A 18 -4.45 -7.86 -1.39
N TRP A 19 -4.88 -6.75 -1.95
CA TRP A 19 -4.97 -6.57 -3.40
C TRP A 19 -3.99 -5.50 -3.83
N LEU A 20 -3.01 -5.85 -4.67
CA LEU A 20 -2.08 -4.89 -5.25
C LEU A 20 -2.35 -4.74 -6.75
N PRO A 21 -2.60 -3.52 -7.26
CA PRO A 21 -2.65 -3.25 -8.69
C PRO A 21 -1.26 -3.45 -9.33
N LEU A 22 -1.24 -3.62 -10.66
CA LEU A 22 0.02 -3.71 -11.41
C LEU A 22 0.76 -2.39 -11.30
N ASP A 23 1.88 -2.38 -10.59
CA ASP A 23 2.76 -1.22 -10.53
C ASP A 23 4.18 -1.63 -10.93
N ILE A 24 4.52 -1.36 -12.19
CA ILE A 24 5.84 -1.63 -12.79
C ILE A 24 6.91 -0.72 -12.17
N SER A 25 6.53 0.47 -11.70
CA SER A 25 7.45 1.43 -11.09
C SER A 25 7.68 1.16 -9.61
N ARG A 26 6.98 0.19 -9.03
CA ARG A 26 7.06 -0.18 -7.60
C ARG A 26 8.46 -0.46 -7.07
N PRO A 27 9.42 -1.06 -7.81
CA PRO A 27 10.79 -1.23 -7.31
C PRO A 27 11.52 0.10 -7.01
N ARG A 28 11.02 1.24 -7.49
CA ARG A 28 11.61 2.56 -7.22
C ARG A 28 10.90 3.31 -6.07
N LYS A 29 9.87 2.71 -5.48
CA LYS A 29 8.99 3.34 -4.50
C LYS A 29 9.24 2.74 -3.12
N ASN A 30 9.38 3.60 -2.12
CA ASN A 30 9.74 3.18 -0.76
C ASN A 30 8.55 3.20 0.20
N THR A 31 7.35 3.51 -0.28
CA THR A 31 6.13 3.56 0.53
C THR A 31 5.04 2.71 -0.10
N LEU A 32 4.32 1.98 0.75
CA LEU A 32 3.09 1.29 0.42
C LEU A 32 1.99 1.80 1.36
N LEU A 33 0.89 2.23 0.79
CA LEU A 33 -0.34 2.50 1.53
C LEU A 33 -1.24 1.28 1.46
N ILE A 34 -1.89 0.94 2.58
CA ILE A 34 -2.85 -0.14 2.70
C ILE A 34 -4.13 0.45 3.27
N LEU A 35 -5.26 0.16 2.63
CA LEU A 35 -6.58 0.62 3.05
C LEU A 35 -7.38 -0.54 3.63
N ASP A 36 -7.93 -0.33 4.82
CA ASP A 36 -8.93 -1.19 5.41
C ASP A 36 -10.34 -0.63 5.17
N VAL A 37 -10.92 -1.06 4.05
CA VAL A 37 -12.27 -0.65 3.61
C VAL A 37 -13.37 -1.58 4.12
N GLY A 38 -13.07 -2.47 5.10
CA GLY A 38 -14.02 -3.46 5.62
C GLY A 38 -14.31 -4.64 4.68
N GLY A 39 -13.61 -4.71 3.54
CA GLY A 39 -13.69 -5.79 2.57
C GLY A 39 -12.76 -6.95 2.87
N ARG A 40 -12.95 -8.06 2.17
CA ARG A 40 -12.15 -9.28 2.33
C ARG A 40 -10.69 -9.12 1.87
N ALA A 41 -10.45 -8.22 0.93
CA ALA A 41 -9.12 -7.83 0.50
C ALA A 41 -8.89 -6.35 0.86
N LYS A 42 -7.71 -6.06 1.40
CA LYS A 42 -7.25 -4.70 1.69
C LYS A 42 -6.50 -4.15 0.48
N PRO A 43 -7.01 -3.11 -0.20
CA PRO A 43 -6.28 -2.48 -1.29
C PRO A 43 -4.94 -1.96 -0.79
N ALA A 44 -3.86 -2.31 -1.48
CA ALA A 44 -2.51 -1.87 -1.17
C ALA A 44 -1.85 -1.32 -2.43
N PHE A 45 -1.31 -0.11 -2.38
CA PHE A 45 -0.72 0.54 -3.55
C PHE A 45 0.41 1.49 -3.14
N SER A 46 1.31 1.77 -4.08
CA SER A 46 2.49 2.59 -3.85
C SER A 46 2.33 3.91 -4.63
N PRO A 47 1.79 4.98 -4.01
CA PRO A 47 1.67 6.27 -4.68
C PRO A 47 3.04 6.93 -4.88
N ASP A 48 3.15 7.82 -5.86
CA ASP A 48 4.36 8.64 -6.08
C ASP A 48 4.54 9.69 -4.98
N ASP A 49 3.44 10.29 -4.51
CA ASP A 49 3.39 11.16 -3.33
C ASP A 49 2.47 10.54 -2.25
N PRO A 50 3.03 9.85 -1.24
CA PRO A 50 2.24 9.23 -0.19
C PRO A 50 1.54 10.23 0.74
N ASP A 51 2.12 11.42 0.91
CA ASP A 51 1.63 12.42 1.86
C ASP A 51 0.43 13.17 1.26
N GLU A 52 0.48 13.51 -0.03
CA GLU A 52 -0.67 14.05 -0.77
C GLU A 52 -1.84 13.07 -0.78
N VAL A 53 -1.59 11.80 -1.10
CA VAL A 53 -2.64 10.78 -1.13
C VAL A 53 -3.24 10.56 0.26
N LEU A 54 -2.43 10.54 1.32
CA LEU A 54 -2.94 10.41 2.69
C LEU A 54 -3.87 11.57 3.05
N ALA A 55 -3.50 12.80 2.69
CA ALA A 55 -4.34 13.97 2.93
C ALA A 55 -5.69 13.89 2.19
N ILE A 56 -5.70 13.38 0.95
CA ILE A 56 -6.95 13.14 0.19
C ILE A 56 -7.80 12.06 0.88
N LEU A 57 -7.19 10.93 1.27
CA LEU A 57 -7.92 9.84 1.92
C LEU A 57 -8.57 10.27 3.24
N GLN A 58 -7.85 11.06 4.04
CA GLN A 58 -8.40 11.63 5.27
C GLN A 58 -9.61 12.55 5.00
N GLN A 59 -9.60 13.31 3.90
CA GLN A 59 -10.75 14.14 3.51
C GLN A 59 -11.96 13.31 3.08
N THR A 60 -11.77 12.07 2.60
CA THR A 60 -12.90 11.17 2.26
C THR A 60 -13.59 10.55 3.48
N GLY A 61 -13.07 10.79 4.69
CA GLY A 61 -13.62 10.28 5.95
C GLY A 61 -13.01 8.97 6.42
N LEU A 62 -11.96 8.46 5.75
CA LEU A 62 -11.19 7.32 6.24
C LEU A 62 -10.38 7.71 7.48
N GLY A 63 -10.53 6.92 8.55
CA GLY A 63 -9.78 7.10 9.80
C GLY A 63 -8.34 6.63 9.69
N ASN A 64 -7.47 7.11 10.60
CA ASN A 64 -6.08 6.67 10.69
C ASN A 64 -5.95 5.17 11.04
N ASP A 65 -6.96 4.57 11.67
CA ASP A 65 -7.05 3.14 11.93
C ASP A 65 -7.28 2.32 10.64
N GLN A 66 -7.84 2.96 9.61
CA GLN A 66 -8.14 2.35 8.31
C GLN A 66 -7.05 2.56 7.27
N ILE A 67 -6.02 3.37 7.55
CA ILE A 67 -4.96 3.69 6.59
C ILE A 67 -3.61 3.32 7.20
N TRP A 68 -2.94 2.33 6.64
CA TRP A 68 -1.63 1.91 7.12
C TRP A 68 -0.55 2.32 6.12
N ARG A 69 0.42 3.11 6.59
CA ARG A 69 1.63 3.46 5.83
C ARG A 69 2.75 2.50 6.21
N VAL A 70 3.23 1.76 5.22
CA VAL A 70 4.34 0.82 5.39
C VAL A 70 5.53 1.33 4.58
N ALA A 71 6.65 1.58 5.26
CA ALA A 71 7.93 1.77 4.59
C ALA A 71 8.37 0.43 4.01
N VAL A 72 8.58 0.37 2.70
CA VAL A 72 9.04 -0.81 1.98
C VAL A 72 10.48 -0.52 1.55
N GLY A 73 11.43 -1.38 1.92
CA GLY A 73 12.84 -1.20 1.56
C GLY A 73 13.76 -0.62 2.65
N LEU A 74 13.45 -0.81 3.94
CA LEU A 74 14.48 -0.64 4.98
C LEU A 74 15.18 -1.98 5.22
N ARG A 75 16.46 -2.00 4.85
CA ARG A 75 17.45 -2.98 5.28
C ARG A 75 17.88 -2.68 6.71
#